data_AF-W2SLN4-F1
#
_entry.id   AF-W2SLN4-F1
#
_cell.length_a   1.000
_cell.length_b   1.000
_cell.length_c   1.000
_cell.angle_alpha   90.00
_cell.angle_beta   90.00
_cell.angle_gamma   90.00
#
_symmetry.space_group_name_H-M   'P 1'
#
loop_
_entity.id
_entity.type
_entity.pdbx_description
1 polymer ?
#
loop_
_entity_poly.entity_id
_entity_poly.type
_entity_poly.pdbx_seq_one_letter_code
_entity_poly.pdbx_strand_id
1 'polypeptide(L)'
;MVIVYRMRGLLGDAVETFVSTLGEAEGGTDSVNKFCNQVARVIGNLVLGNEEAEKALISVYTKTCLWKEIDETNDVSLRSERVVAVERLCEVTAGILNSPEAAKLKQLILDSGVVSKACSHLVSNHPPLYSATESQEWKAFLLRPSLKLMLSFMHGMACSHEASQRALAEKTLHILHRLEQVASDNSIGTLAENVVEALKENSEVPARYDLIRW
;
A
#
# COMPACT_ATOMS: atom_id res chain seq x y z
N MET A 1 32.02 -5.87 18.11
CA MET A 1 33.44 -5.47 18.20
C MET A 1 33.49 -4.15 18.95
N VAL A 2 34.07 -4.12 20.16
CA VAL A 2 34.09 -2.94 21.02
C VAL A 2 35.35 -2.14 20.72
N ILE A 3 35.20 -0.89 20.28
CA ILE A 3 36.32 0.01 20.08
C ILE A 3 36.41 0.90 21.32
N VAL A 4 37.47 0.70 22.10
CA VAL A 4 37.78 1.52 23.28
C VAL A 4 38.92 2.46 22.93
N TYR A 5 38.69 3.78 23.01
CA TYR A 5 39.75 4.78 22.89
C TYR A 5 40.14 5.32 24.27
N ARG A 6 41.44 5.51 24.49
CA ARG A 6 42.02 6.05 25.73
C ARG A 6 42.56 7.45 25.47
N MET A 7 41.87 8.48 25.94
CA MET A 7 42.34 9.86 25.86
C MET A 7 43.05 10.22 27.17
N ARG A 8 44.35 10.55 27.12
CA ARG A 8 45.13 10.96 28.30
C ARG A 8 45.00 12.47 28.52
N GLY A 9 44.23 12.87 29.53
CA GLY A 9 44.19 14.22 30.07
C GLY A 9 44.94 14.34 31.41
N LEU A 10 45.38 15.55 31.75
CA LEU A 10 46.24 15.89 32.90
C LEU A 10 45.62 15.70 34.31
N LEU A 11 44.39 15.20 34.43
CA LEU A 11 43.64 15.15 35.69
C LEU A 11 43.06 13.77 36.05
N GLY A 12 43.51 12.70 35.39
CA GLY A 12 43.12 11.32 35.70
C GLY A 12 42.44 10.62 34.53
N ASP A 13 42.60 9.30 34.47
CA ASP A 13 42.02 8.44 33.45
C ASP A 13 40.48 8.43 33.59
N ALA A 14 39.79 9.22 32.76
CA ALA A 14 38.36 9.06 32.53
C ALA A 14 38.16 8.07 31.38
N VAL A 15 37.57 6.92 31.68
CA VAL A 15 37.19 5.91 30.67
C VAL A 15 35.70 6.11 30.39
N GLU A 16 35.34 6.88 29.37
CA GLU A 16 33.95 6.96 28.92
C GLU A 16 33.67 5.93 27.83
N THR A 17 32.61 5.17 28.03
CA THR A 17 32.12 4.18 27.05
C THR A 17 31.11 4.89 26.16
N PHE A 18 31.54 5.45 25.02
CA PHE A 18 30.68 6.35 24.24
C PHE A 18 29.74 5.66 23.23
N VAL A 19 29.76 4.33 23.08
CA VAL A 19 28.75 3.64 22.25
C VAL A 19 28.40 2.29 22.86
N SER A 20 27.24 2.21 23.54
CA SER A 20 26.62 0.96 23.99
C SER A 20 25.34 0.61 23.22
N THR A 21 25.02 1.27 22.11
CA THR A 21 23.75 1.03 21.40
C THR A 21 23.94 0.77 19.91
N LEU A 22 24.86 -0.14 19.56
CA LEU A 22 24.89 -0.77 18.24
C LEU A 22 24.75 -2.30 18.31
N GLY A 23 24.29 -2.84 19.43
CA GLY A 23 24.27 -4.30 19.63
C GLY A 23 23.24 -4.87 20.59
N GLU A 24 22.30 -4.07 21.11
CA GLU A 24 21.17 -4.61 21.87
C GLU A 24 19.92 -4.55 21.00
N ALA A 25 19.82 -5.47 20.05
CA ALA A 25 18.61 -5.72 19.31
C ALA A 25 17.85 -6.88 19.96
N GLU A 26 17.09 -6.60 21.02
CA GLU A 26 15.93 -7.45 21.38
C GLU A 26 14.77 -7.27 20.37
N GLY A 27 15.06 -7.20 19.08
CA GLY A 27 14.11 -6.74 18.06
C GLY A 27 14.48 -7.15 16.62
N GLY A 28 15.03 -8.35 16.43
CA GLY A 28 15.49 -8.83 15.12
C GLY A 28 14.41 -8.78 14.02
N THR A 29 13.17 -9.14 14.34
CA THR A 29 12.08 -9.16 13.34
C THR A 29 11.54 -7.76 13.03
N ASP A 30 11.41 -6.89 14.05
CA ASP A 30 10.89 -5.53 13.87
C ASP A 30 11.88 -4.60 13.16
N SER A 31 13.17 -4.75 13.46
CA SER A 31 14.24 -4.02 12.75
C SER A 31 14.32 -4.42 11.28
N VAL A 32 14.21 -5.72 10.98
CA VAL A 32 14.14 -6.24 9.61
C VAL A 32 12.88 -5.74 8.89
N ASN A 33 11.71 -5.76 9.54
CA ASN A 33 10.47 -5.26 8.95
C ASN A 33 10.55 -3.76 8.62
N LYS A 34 11.10 -2.95 9.54
CA LYS A 34 11.33 -1.52 9.30
C LYS A 34 12.27 -1.28 8.11
N PHE A 35 13.35 -2.04 8.02
CA PHE A 35 14.27 -1.97 6.89
C PHE A 35 13.59 -2.37 5.57
N CYS A 36 12.87 -3.50 5.54
CA CYS A 36 12.13 -3.93 4.35
C CYS A 36 11.11 -2.88 3.88
N ASN A 37 10.44 -2.18 4.80
CA ASN A 37 9.51 -1.12 4.45
C ASN A 37 10.23 0.11 3.85
N GLN A 38 11.41 0.46 4.35
CA GLN A 38 12.23 1.52 3.75
C GLN A 38 12.70 1.13 2.34
N VAL A 39 13.12 -0.12 2.16
CA VAL A 39 13.52 -0.65 0.85
C VAL A 39 12.35 -0.65 -0.13
N ALA A 40 11.15 -1.04 0.32
CA ALA A 40 9.96 -1.03 -0.51
C ALA A 40 9.67 0.36 -1.10
N ARG A 41 9.86 1.44 -0.35
CA ARG A 41 9.66 2.80 -0.85
C ARG A 41 10.61 3.22 -1.98
N VAL A 42 11.81 2.64 -2.01
CA VAL A 42 12.82 3.00 -3.01
C VAL A 42 12.88 2.01 -4.17
N ILE A 43 12.48 0.74 -3.97
CA ILE A 43 12.60 -0.31 -4.99
C ILE A 43 11.87 0.06 -6.28
N GLY A 44 10.70 0.69 -6.17
CA GLY A 44 9.92 1.13 -7.33
C GLY A 44 10.70 2.12 -8.21
N ASN A 45 11.51 2.98 -7.60
CA ASN A 45 12.37 3.93 -8.31
C ASN A 45 13.66 3.29 -8.82
N LEU A 46 14.19 2.28 -8.11
CA LEU A 46 15.42 1.57 -8.48
C LEU A 46 15.26 0.68 -9.72
N VAL A 47 14.05 0.16 -9.95
CA VAL A 47 13.78 -0.71 -11.11
C VAL A 47 13.49 0.07 -12.40
N LEU A 48 13.24 1.38 -12.31
CA LEU A 48 12.83 2.19 -13.45
C LEU A 48 13.86 2.14 -14.58
N GLY A 49 13.39 1.81 -15.78
CA GLY A 49 14.23 1.73 -16.98
C GLY A 49 15.00 0.41 -17.12
N ASN A 50 14.85 -0.54 -16.19
CA ASN A 50 15.38 -1.89 -16.32
C ASN A 50 14.22 -2.88 -16.53
N GLU A 51 13.96 -3.23 -17.80
CA GLU A 51 12.83 -4.08 -18.18
C GLU A 51 12.77 -5.42 -17.43
N GLU A 52 13.91 -6.05 -17.15
CA GLU A 52 13.94 -7.32 -16.43
C GLU A 52 13.58 -7.14 -14.94
N ALA A 53 14.04 -6.06 -14.33
CA ALA A 53 13.68 -5.71 -12.97
C ALA A 53 12.20 -5.28 -12.85
N GLU A 54 11.68 -4.53 -13.83
CA GLU A 54 10.28 -4.15 -13.91
C GLU A 54 9.39 -5.39 -14.07
N LYS A 55 9.72 -6.31 -14.99
CA LYS A 55 9.01 -7.59 -15.16
C LYS A 55 9.05 -8.44 -13.89
N ALA A 56 10.20 -8.50 -13.21
CA ALA A 56 10.32 -9.21 -11.93
C ALA A 56 9.38 -8.62 -10.88
N LEU A 57 9.32 -7.28 -10.76
CA LEU A 57 8.42 -6.59 -9.84
C LEU A 57 6.95 -6.89 -10.16
N ILE A 58 6.54 -6.83 -11.42
CA ILE A 58 5.18 -7.16 -11.86
C ILE A 58 4.81 -8.62 -11.54
N SER A 59 5.76 -9.54 -11.72
CA SER A 59 5.58 -10.94 -11.31
C SER A 59 5.35 -11.06 -9.79
N VAL A 60 6.02 -10.26 -8.97
CA VAL A 60 5.76 -10.21 -7.51
C VAL A 60 4.34 -9.69 -7.24
N TYR A 61 3.90 -8.60 -7.87
CA TYR A 61 2.51 -8.12 -7.73
C TYR A 61 1.50 -9.20 -8.11
N THR A 62 1.71 -9.89 -9.21
CA THR A 62 0.77 -10.90 -9.72
C THR A 62 0.67 -12.12 -8.79
N LYS A 63 1.77 -12.49 -8.12
CA LYS A 63 1.82 -13.63 -7.19
C LYS A 63 1.36 -13.28 -5.78
N THR A 64 1.50 -12.03 -5.36
CA THR A 64 1.23 -11.62 -3.97
C THR A 64 -0.16 -10.98 -3.82
N CYS A 65 -0.66 -10.25 -4.82
CA CYS A 65 -1.98 -9.60 -4.80
C CYS A 65 -3.14 -10.59 -5.06
N LEU A 66 -3.25 -11.61 -4.21
CA LEU A 66 -4.29 -12.64 -4.24
C LEU A 66 -5.34 -12.33 -3.16
N TRP A 67 -6.19 -11.34 -3.44
CA TRP A 67 -7.14 -10.77 -2.47
C TRP A 67 -8.09 -11.80 -1.86
N LYS A 68 -8.59 -12.74 -2.67
CA LYS A 68 -9.46 -13.83 -2.21
C LYS A 68 -8.75 -14.72 -1.20
N GLU A 69 -7.51 -15.10 -1.49
CA GLU A 69 -6.73 -15.95 -0.59
C GLU A 69 -6.46 -15.24 0.74
N ILE A 70 -6.22 -13.93 0.73
CA ILE A 70 -6.00 -13.16 1.97
C ILE A 70 -7.23 -13.19 2.88
N ASP A 71 -8.43 -13.10 2.31
CA ASP A 71 -9.68 -13.12 3.07
C ASP A 71 -10.10 -14.55 3.48
N GLU A 72 -9.87 -15.56 2.64
CA GLU A 72 -10.30 -16.95 2.87
C GLU A 72 -9.29 -17.81 3.64
N THR A 73 -8.02 -17.38 3.72
CA THR A 73 -6.99 -18.10 4.49
C THR A 73 -7.36 -18.10 5.96
N ASN A 74 -7.60 -19.28 6.54
CA ASN A 74 -7.88 -19.45 7.98
C ASN A 74 -6.60 -19.42 8.85
N ASP A 75 -5.44 -19.70 8.25
CA ASP A 75 -4.16 -19.66 8.93
C ASP A 75 -3.73 -18.21 9.22
N VAL A 76 -3.66 -17.87 10.51
CA VAL A 76 -3.33 -16.52 10.97
C VAL A 76 -1.91 -16.12 10.59
N SER A 77 -0.96 -17.06 10.61
CA SER A 77 0.45 -16.80 10.31
C SER A 77 0.63 -16.51 8.82
N LEU A 78 0.08 -17.37 7.96
CA LEU A 78 0.13 -17.19 6.51
C LEU A 78 -0.62 -15.93 6.06
N ARG A 79 -1.76 -15.63 6.68
CA ARG A 79 -2.50 -14.39 6.43
C ARG A 79 -1.64 -13.17 6.78
N SER A 80 -1.02 -13.17 7.96
CA SER A 80 -0.16 -12.06 8.40
C SER A 80 1.02 -11.86 7.45
N GLU A 81 1.68 -12.93 6.99
CA GLU A 81 2.79 -12.85 6.05
C GLU A 81 2.35 -12.24 4.71
N ARG A 82 1.20 -12.68 4.18
CA ARG A 82 0.63 -12.14 2.93
C ARG A 82 0.22 -10.69 3.06
N VAL A 83 -0.40 -10.31 4.18
CA VAL A 83 -0.75 -8.92 4.49
C VAL A 83 0.51 -8.05 4.46
N VAL A 84 1.56 -8.43 5.19
CA VAL A 84 2.83 -7.69 5.21
C VAL A 84 3.47 -7.61 3.82
N ALA A 85 3.40 -8.68 3.03
CA ALA A 85 3.93 -8.68 1.66
C ALA A 85 3.17 -7.70 0.75
N VAL A 86 1.83 -7.65 0.84
CA VAL A 86 1.02 -6.68 0.08
C VAL A 86 1.21 -5.26 0.59
N GLU A 87 1.31 -5.03 1.91
CA GLU A 87 1.61 -3.71 2.48
C GLU A 87 2.90 -3.15 1.90
N ARG A 88 3.96 -3.97 1.84
CA ARG A 88 5.22 -3.60 1.20
C ARG A 88 5.01 -3.21 -0.26
N LEU A 89 4.25 -4.00 -1.01
CA LEU A 89 3.93 -3.67 -2.41
C LEU A 89 3.12 -2.37 -2.57
N CYS A 90 2.28 -2.02 -1.60
CA CYS A 90 1.59 -0.73 -1.57
C CYS A 90 2.60 0.42 -1.39
N GLU A 91 3.57 0.25 -0.48
CA GLU A 91 4.66 1.22 -0.26
C GLU A 91 5.53 1.40 -1.52
N VAL A 92 5.73 0.33 -2.31
CA VAL A 92 6.39 0.44 -3.62
C VAL A 92 5.61 1.38 -4.54
N THR A 93 4.31 1.13 -4.76
CA THR A 93 3.51 1.98 -5.66
C THR A 93 3.38 3.42 -5.18
N ALA A 94 3.32 3.63 -3.87
CA ALA A 94 3.23 4.94 -3.26
C ALA A 94 4.57 5.70 -3.30
N GLY A 95 5.69 4.98 -3.26
CA GLY A 95 7.04 5.57 -3.29
C GLY A 95 7.54 5.93 -4.69
N ILE A 96 6.91 5.43 -5.76
CA ILE A 96 7.28 5.75 -7.14
C ILE A 96 7.12 7.26 -7.38
N LEU A 97 8.23 7.93 -7.72
CA LEU A 97 8.25 9.36 -8.03
C LEU A 97 7.53 9.65 -9.35
N ASN A 98 7.06 10.88 -9.52
CA ASN A 98 6.45 11.30 -10.78
C ASN A 98 7.54 11.46 -11.87
N SER A 99 7.62 10.50 -12.78
CA SER A 99 8.47 10.53 -13.97
C SER A 99 7.84 9.75 -15.13
N PRO A 100 8.30 9.96 -16.38
CA PRO A 100 7.83 9.18 -17.52
C PRO A 100 8.08 7.67 -17.37
N GLU A 101 9.21 7.28 -16.79
CA GLU A 101 9.57 5.87 -16.53
C GLU A 101 8.66 5.28 -15.44
N ALA A 102 8.37 6.06 -14.41
CA ALA A 102 7.41 5.68 -13.38
C ALA A 102 5.99 5.45 -13.93
N ALA A 103 5.55 6.33 -14.83
CA ALA A 103 4.27 6.15 -15.52
C ALA A 103 4.26 4.86 -16.37
N LYS A 104 5.37 4.53 -17.05
CA LYS A 104 5.50 3.25 -17.77
C LYS A 104 5.41 2.06 -16.84
N LEU A 105 6.12 2.07 -15.69
CA LEU A 105 6.03 0.98 -14.72
C LEU A 105 4.60 0.82 -14.18
N LYS A 106 3.93 1.91 -13.82
CA LYS A 106 2.52 1.87 -13.39
C LYS A 106 1.60 1.35 -14.50
N GLN A 107 1.85 1.70 -15.76
CA GLN A 107 1.13 1.16 -16.91
C GLN A 107 1.34 -0.36 -17.04
N LEU A 108 2.56 -0.86 -16.87
CA LEU A 108 2.82 -2.30 -16.89
C LEU A 108 2.12 -3.03 -15.73
N ILE A 109 2.07 -2.44 -14.53
CA ILE A 109 1.31 -3.00 -13.40
C ILE A 109 -0.20 -2.99 -13.72
N LEU A 110 -0.71 -1.95 -14.38
CA LEU A 110 -2.10 -1.89 -14.83
C LEU A 110 -2.39 -3.00 -15.86
N ASP A 111 -1.54 -3.15 -16.86
CA ASP A 111 -1.67 -4.14 -17.96
C ASP A 111 -1.54 -5.58 -17.46
N SER A 112 -0.81 -5.82 -16.36
CA SER A 112 -0.75 -7.13 -15.70
C SER A 112 -2.11 -7.61 -15.15
N GLY A 113 -3.09 -6.70 -15.05
CA GLY A 113 -4.44 -6.99 -14.56
C GLY A 113 -4.56 -7.03 -13.03
N VAL A 114 -3.49 -6.76 -12.29
CA VAL A 114 -3.50 -6.71 -10.81
C VAL A 114 -4.50 -5.67 -10.29
N VAL A 115 -4.53 -4.49 -10.92
CA VAL A 115 -5.51 -3.43 -10.62
C VAL A 115 -6.94 -3.90 -10.91
N SER A 116 -7.18 -4.54 -12.05
CA SER A 116 -8.50 -5.07 -12.38
C SER A 116 -8.95 -6.17 -11.41
N LYS A 117 -8.04 -7.00 -10.91
CA LYS A 117 -8.33 -8.00 -9.86
C LYS A 117 -8.76 -7.34 -8.55
N ALA A 118 -8.07 -6.26 -8.13
CA ALA A 118 -8.45 -5.49 -6.95
C ALA A 118 -9.85 -4.88 -7.12
N CYS A 119 -10.12 -4.21 -8.25
CA CYS A 119 -11.45 -3.67 -8.54
C CYS A 119 -12.53 -4.75 -8.55
N SER A 120 -12.28 -5.88 -9.21
CA SER A 120 -13.26 -6.97 -9.32
C SER A 120 -13.56 -7.60 -7.96
N HIS A 121 -12.55 -7.71 -7.09
CA HIS A 121 -12.73 -8.19 -5.72
C HIS A 121 -13.57 -7.21 -4.89
N LEU A 122 -13.29 -5.90 -5.00
CA LEU A 122 -14.09 -4.88 -4.35
C LEU A 122 -15.55 -4.90 -4.83
N VAL A 123 -15.76 -5.01 -6.15
CA VAL A 123 -17.10 -5.07 -6.78
C VAL A 123 -17.85 -6.36 -6.44
N SER A 124 -17.15 -7.48 -6.26
CA SER A 124 -17.81 -8.76 -5.95
C SER A 124 -18.20 -8.88 -4.47
N ASN A 125 -17.48 -8.19 -3.59
CA ASN A 125 -17.60 -8.38 -2.14
C ASN A 125 -18.26 -7.19 -1.43
N HIS A 126 -18.55 -6.09 -2.12
CA HIS A 126 -19.15 -4.94 -1.46
C HIS A 126 -20.57 -5.25 -0.96
N PRO A 127 -20.93 -4.80 0.24
CA PRO A 127 -22.30 -4.87 0.74
C PRO A 127 -23.23 -3.96 -0.09
N PRO A 128 -24.56 -4.12 0.04
CA PRO A 128 -25.52 -3.32 -0.70
C PRO A 128 -25.34 -1.83 -0.39
N LEU A 129 -25.10 -1.00 -1.41
CA LEU A 129 -24.72 0.41 -1.21
C LEU A 129 -25.80 1.24 -0.50
N TYR A 130 -27.07 0.83 -0.64
CA TYR A 130 -28.23 1.44 0.02
C TYR A 130 -28.38 1.06 1.50
N SER A 131 -27.65 0.06 1.99
CA SER A 131 -27.70 -0.33 3.41
C SER A 131 -26.91 0.66 4.27
N ALA A 132 -27.30 0.79 5.55
CA ALA A 132 -26.59 1.63 6.51
C ALA A 132 -25.16 1.12 6.68
N THR A 133 -24.18 2.02 6.73
CA THR A 133 -22.75 1.68 6.93
C THR A 133 -22.48 0.97 8.27
N GLU A 134 -23.44 1.01 9.20
CA GLU A 134 -23.41 0.31 10.49
C GLU A 134 -23.98 -1.12 10.45
N SER A 135 -24.50 -1.56 9.29
CA SER A 135 -25.11 -2.89 9.15
C SER A 135 -24.10 -4.01 9.39
N GLN A 136 -24.61 -5.21 9.70
CA GLN A 136 -23.76 -6.37 9.95
C GLN A 136 -22.95 -6.76 8.71
N GLU A 137 -23.49 -6.58 7.49
CA GLU A 137 -22.76 -6.83 6.26
C GLU A 137 -21.61 -5.83 6.06
N TRP A 138 -21.85 -4.54 6.32
CA TRP A 138 -20.80 -3.53 6.29
C TRP A 138 -19.72 -3.80 7.33
N LYS A 139 -20.09 -4.10 8.58
CA LYS A 139 -19.10 -4.46 9.61
C LYS A 139 -18.26 -5.67 9.20
N ALA A 140 -18.87 -6.72 8.66
CA ALA A 140 -18.14 -7.89 8.17
C ALA A 140 -17.20 -7.55 7.00
N PHE A 141 -17.61 -6.64 6.11
CA PHE A 141 -16.80 -6.18 4.99
C PHE A 141 -15.63 -5.28 5.45
N LEU A 142 -15.89 -4.35 6.38
CA LEU A 142 -14.89 -3.42 6.93
C LEU A 142 -13.83 -4.12 7.79
N LEU A 143 -14.14 -5.30 8.32
CA LEU A 143 -13.19 -6.14 9.06
C LEU A 143 -12.28 -6.97 8.14
N ARG A 144 -12.50 -6.97 6.82
CA ARG A 144 -11.66 -7.73 5.89
C ARG A 144 -10.26 -7.12 5.77
N PRO A 145 -9.20 -7.91 5.96
CA PRO A 145 -7.83 -7.42 5.84
C PRO A 145 -7.51 -6.94 4.42
N SER A 146 -8.11 -7.55 3.39
CA SER A 146 -7.89 -7.14 2.00
C SER A 146 -8.37 -5.73 1.69
N LEU A 147 -9.38 -5.21 2.40
CA LEU A 147 -9.99 -3.92 2.06
C LEU A 147 -9.01 -2.75 2.23
N LYS A 148 -8.35 -2.66 3.39
CA LYS A 148 -7.36 -1.62 3.67
C LYS A 148 -6.22 -1.66 2.64
N LEU A 149 -5.75 -2.87 2.35
CA LEU A 149 -4.67 -3.12 1.38
C LEU A 149 -5.05 -2.73 -0.04
N MET A 150 -6.27 -3.07 -0.48
CA MET A 150 -6.78 -2.69 -1.79
C MET A 150 -6.87 -1.16 -1.90
N LEU A 151 -7.39 -0.46 -0.89
CA LEU A 151 -7.48 1.00 -0.90
C LEU A 151 -6.09 1.65 -0.95
N SER A 152 -5.14 1.18 -0.14
CA SER A 152 -3.75 1.68 -0.17
C SER A 152 -3.07 1.44 -1.51
N PHE A 153 -3.27 0.25 -2.10
CA PHE A 153 -2.74 -0.08 -3.42
C PHE A 153 -3.36 0.78 -4.52
N MET A 154 -4.69 0.94 -4.51
CA MET A 154 -5.42 1.75 -5.47
C MET A 154 -4.98 3.22 -5.40
N HIS A 155 -4.74 3.74 -4.18
CA HIS A 155 -4.22 5.09 -3.99
C HIS A 155 -2.83 5.24 -4.64
N GLY A 156 -1.87 4.37 -4.32
CA GLY A 156 -0.53 4.42 -4.92
C GLY A 156 -0.53 4.30 -6.46
N MET A 157 -1.46 3.50 -7.00
CA MET A 157 -1.66 3.38 -8.44
C MET A 157 -2.34 4.59 -9.07
N ALA A 158 -3.24 5.28 -8.37
CA ALA A 158 -3.95 6.46 -8.85
C ALA A 158 -3.06 7.71 -8.87
N CYS A 159 -2.13 7.85 -7.92
CA CYS A 159 -1.26 9.02 -7.83
C CYS A 159 -0.41 9.18 -9.12
N SER A 160 -0.55 10.32 -9.79
CA SER A 160 0.21 10.68 -10.99
C SER A 160 0.13 9.68 -12.15
N HIS A 161 -0.95 8.89 -12.27
CA HIS A 161 -1.13 7.96 -13.39
C HIS A 161 -2.56 7.92 -13.93
N GLU A 162 -2.79 8.65 -15.02
CA GLU A 162 -4.10 8.86 -15.62
C GLU A 162 -4.83 7.59 -16.04
N ALA A 163 -4.11 6.62 -16.63
CA ALA A 163 -4.72 5.36 -17.06
C ALA A 163 -5.24 4.54 -15.88
N SER A 164 -4.50 4.50 -14.75
CA SER A 164 -4.98 3.89 -13.51
C SER A 164 -6.19 4.63 -12.98
N GLN A 165 -6.16 5.96 -12.94
CA GLN A 165 -7.28 6.77 -12.45
C GLN A 165 -8.58 6.44 -13.21
N ARG A 166 -8.51 6.37 -14.54
CA ARG A 166 -9.67 6.02 -15.39
C ARG A 166 -10.18 4.59 -15.12
N ALA A 167 -9.26 3.62 -15.05
CA ALA A 167 -9.61 2.22 -14.83
C ALA A 167 -10.23 1.95 -13.46
N LEU A 168 -9.74 2.64 -12.42
CA LEU A 168 -10.27 2.59 -11.06
C LEU A 168 -11.64 3.27 -10.99
N ALA A 169 -11.75 4.51 -11.48
CA ALA A 169 -12.97 5.29 -11.43
C ALA A 169 -14.16 4.60 -12.14
N GLU A 170 -13.93 3.88 -13.23
CA GLU A 170 -15.01 3.19 -13.94
C GLU A 170 -15.70 2.12 -13.11
N LYS A 171 -14.94 1.36 -12.30
CA LYS A 171 -15.44 0.17 -11.62
C LYS A 171 -15.76 0.40 -10.14
N THR A 172 -15.03 1.29 -9.47
CA THR A 172 -15.07 1.36 -8.00
C THR A 172 -15.56 2.68 -7.44
N LEU A 173 -15.80 3.71 -8.26
CA LEU A 173 -16.10 5.06 -7.79
C LEU A 173 -17.32 5.16 -6.87
N HIS A 174 -18.41 4.47 -7.21
CA HIS A 174 -19.62 4.41 -6.40
C HIS A 174 -19.39 3.70 -5.04
N ILE A 175 -18.54 2.68 -5.01
CA ILE A 175 -18.16 1.97 -3.77
C ILE A 175 -17.26 2.85 -2.91
N LEU A 176 -16.27 3.51 -3.52
CA LEU A 176 -15.32 4.40 -2.84
C LEU A 176 -16.05 5.57 -2.18
N HIS A 177 -17.01 6.19 -2.88
CA HIS A 177 -17.79 7.27 -2.30
C HIS A 177 -18.67 6.81 -1.13
N ARG A 178 -19.16 5.56 -1.16
CA ARG A 178 -19.87 5.00 -0.02
C ARG A 178 -18.93 4.67 1.14
N LEU A 179 -17.71 4.20 0.85
CA LEU A 179 -16.67 3.93 1.83
C LEU A 179 -16.17 5.20 2.55
N GLU A 180 -16.11 6.32 1.84
CA GLU A 180 -15.80 7.65 2.40
C GLU A 180 -16.76 8.04 3.54
N GLN A 181 -18.03 7.61 3.45
CA GLN A 181 -19.07 7.90 4.45
C GLN A 181 -19.03 6.95 5.66
N VAL A 182 -18.12 5.98 5.69
CA VAL A 182 -17.95 5.07 6.83
C VAL A 182 -17.25 5.80 7.97
N ALA A 183 -17.73 5.60 9.19
CA ALA A 183 -17.14 6.17 10.39
C ALA A 183 -15.63 5.85 10.50
N SER A 184 -14.87 6.79 11.06
CA SER A 184 -13.40 6.82 11.04
C SER A 184 -12.70 5.69 11.81
N ASP A 185 -13.43 4.84 12.54
CA ASP A 185 -12.88 3.87 13.50
C ASP A 185 -11.85 2.90 12.90
N ASN A 186 -11.90 2.64 11.59
CA ASN A 186 -10.98 1.73 10.90
C ASN A 186 -10.02 2.41 9.90
N SER A 187 -9.97 3.75 9.85
CA SER A 187 -9.21 4.51 8.83
C SER A 187 -9.62 4.21 7.37
N ILE A 188 -10.69 3.44 7.16
CA ILE A 188 -11.19 3.04 5.82
C ILE A 188 -11.78 4.25 5.09
N GLY A 189 -12.53 5.11 5.78
CA GLY A 189 -13.07 6.34 5.20
C GLY A 189 -11.98 7.24 4.65
N THR A 190 -10.94 7.52 5.45
CA THR A 190 -9.78 8.33 5.02
C THR A 190 -9.00 7.70 3.86
N LEU A 191 -8.83 6.37 3.86
CA LEU A 191 -8.17 5.69 2.74
C LEU A 191 -9.00 5.78 1.46
N ALA A 192 -10.32 5.64 1.54
CA ALA A 192 -11.21 5.79 0.41
C ALA A 192 -11.21 7.23 -0.12
N GLU A 193 -11.22 8.22 0.78
CA GLU A 193 -11.07 9.64 0.46
C GLU A 193 -9.76 9.90 -0.30
N ASN A 194 -8.63 9.40 0.21
CA ASN A 194 -7.33 9.54 -0.45
C ASN A 194 -7.30 8.92 -1.86
N VAL A 195 -7.97 7.79 -2.06
CA VAL A 195 -8.11 7.20 -3.41
C VAL A 195 -8.92 8.15 -4.28
N VAL A 196 -10.10 8.59 -3.81
CA VAL A 196 -10.99 9.49 -4.54
C VAL A 196 -10.31 10.82 -4.91
N GLU A 197 -9.54 11.41 -4.00
CA GLU A 197 -8.76 12.62 -4.25
C GLU A 197 -7.71 12.38 -5.35
N ALA A 198 -6.94 11.29 -5.25
CA ALA A 198 -5.98 10.90 -6.28
C ALA A 198 -6.66 10.61 -7.64
N LEU A 199 -7.91 10.16 -7.66
CA LEU A 199 -8.68 10.01 -8.90
C LEU A 199 -9.12 11.37 -9.47
N LYS A 200 -9.45 12.34 -8.62
CA LYS A 200 -9.88 13.70 -9.01
C LYS A 200 -8.76 14.58 -9.56
N GLU A 201 -7.49 14.21 -9.35
CA GLU A 201 -6.35 14.87 -10.02
C GLU A 201 -6.46 14.84 -11.55
N ASN A 202 -7.11 13.81 -12.10
CA ASN A 202 -7.39 13.74 -13.53
C ASN A 202 -8.53 14.69 -13.91
N SER A 203 -8.37 15.51 -14.95
CA SER A 203 -9.45 16.38 -15.43
C SER A 203 -10.65 15.61 -16.03
N GLU A 204 -10.48 14.35 -16.43
CA GLU A 204 -11.56 13.51 -17.01
C GLU A 204 -12.42 12.77 -15.98
N VAL A 205 -11.91 12.53 -14.77
CA VAL A 205 -12.66 11.83 -13.71
C VAL A 205 -13.80 12.68 -13.12
N PRO A 206 -13.65 14.00 -12.90
CA PRO A 206 -14.73 14.91 -12.51
C PRO A 206 -15.94 14.85 -13.46
N ALA A 207 -15.71 14.70 -14.77
CA ALA A 207 -16.78 14.59 -15.75
C ALA A 207 -17.65 13.32 -15.54
N ARG A 208 -17.06 12.24 -15.04
CA ARG A 208 -17.81 11.02 -14.63
C ARG A 208 -18.39 11.15 -13.21
N TYR A 209 -17.73 11.92 -12.33
CA TYR A 209 -18.17 12.17 -10.95
C TYR A 209 -19.51 12.91 -10.92
N ASP A 210 -19.71 13.91 -11.79
CA ASP A 210 -20.98 14.62 -11.93
C ASP A 210 -22.12 13.77 -12.54
N LEU A 211 -21.77 12.70 -13.28
CA LEU A 211 -22.73 11.76 -13.86
C LEU A 211 -23.26 10.72 -12.84
N ILE A 212 -22.53 10.46 -11.76
CA ILE A 212 -22.87 9.45 -10.72
C ILE A 212 -23.58 10.09 -9.51
N ARG A 213 -23.94 11.38 -9.60
CA ARG A 213 -24.55 12.17 -8.54
C ARG A 213 -26.04 11.85 -8.28
N TRP A 214 -26.45 10.58 -8.39
CA TRP A 214 -27.83 10.10 -8.23
C TRP A 214 -27.94 9.01 -7.16
#